data_AF-A0A2H9VR76-F1
#
_entry.id   AF-A0A2H9VR76-F1
#
_cell.length_a   1.000
_cell.length_b   1.000
_cell.length_c   1.000
_cell.angle_alpha   90.00
_cell.angle_beta   90.00
_cell.angle_gamma   90.00
#
_symmetry.space_group_name_H-M   'P 1'
#
loop_
_entity.id
_entity.type
_entity.pdbx_description
1 polymer ?
#
loop_
_entity_poly.entity_id
_entity_poly.type
_entity_poly.pdbx_seq_one_letter_code
_entity_poly.pdbx_strand_id
1 'polypeptide(L)'
;MKYDKDEKIERLVNTIGKLLLEKGHQAIGINQVALRAGISKPMIYDYFGSLNELVKAYIRKKDYWMPFFEQLQLPDADDSRALEAFFTVTLQEEFLYFFQEPEMQRLILWQISTVSPLMRSISETREREGMKLLALADPYFRESGVSFRAVSALIVGGIYYMVLHGVYNKSTVCGIDVNQSGDRTVILKTIAALVSLAWQKATAGSVDKEILPMNHECEVFAAIAAGLKARGFAGEPEEQPDAALALEAARLINAIETHSLSVKNEAQLFSYINLMLHKLTEIADALYRIADRPSAETGLVLQLMLRIRRSIRHKLNRQLRLPLAFIDRQIPRVNDRWSVIRSKLHELGIDPLLIEITGLPASELNAGSPVPTWHDYLWLKRLLAVLEEPDWDVPGCGTAEESLISRLIRLDFNQQRFQAYCYRMLKQKMQQRPGKTAKLEELHRCKTLVMQDAAMSALRYDRHAEPVVKQLCNWIDAEMTLVKEVEPEEGPDSKANPHKFNYKINAAGIAVWHKLQNDHGLLDEKVDDLSVKIAYNCSSMGQPDLSAPSQRSKFYTTDEKVIRPLVGVMEEMLEDLRGLI
;
A
#
# COMPACT_ATOMS: atom_id res chain seq x y z
N MET A 1 83.72 0.96 -6.78
CA MET A 1 82.80 2.03 -6.34
C MET A 1 81.31 1.69 -6.51
N LYS A 2 80.88 0.99 -7.58
CA LYS A 2 79.45 0.62 -7.78
C LYS A 2 78.90 -0.35 -6.72
N TYR A 3 79.68 -1.37 -6.35
CA TYR A 3 79.33 -2.36 -5.31
C TYR A 3 79.06 -1.77 -3.91
N ASP A 4 79.82 -0.75 -3.48
CA ASP A 4 79.65 -0.09 -2.17
C ASP A 4 78.37 0.78 -2.11
N LYS A 5 77.94 1.32 -3.25
CA LYS A 5 76.69 2.10 -3.34
C LYS A 5 75.47 1.19 -3.22
N ASP A 6 75.45 0.07 -3.93
CA ASP A 6 74.32 -0.85 -3.94
C ASP A 6 74.12 -1.52 -2.56
N GLU A 7 75.21 -1.87 -1.88
CA GLU A 7 75.16 -2.39 -0.50
C GLU A 7 74.57 -1.37 0.48
N LYS A 8 74.94 -0.09 0.35
CA LYS A 8 74.39 0.99 1.20
C LYS A 8 72.92 1.25 0.92
N ILE A 9 72.49 1.22 -0.33
CA ILE A 9 71.08 1.33 -0.73
C ILE A 9 70.27 0.19 -0.12
N GLU A 10 70.74 -1.05 -0.23
CA GLU A 10 70.07 -2.21 0.35
C GLU A 10 70.02 -2.14 1.88
N ARG A 11 71.11 -1.70 2.53
CA ARG A 11 71.15 -1.52 3.98
C ARG A 11 70.13 -0.49 4.46
N LEU A 12 69.95 0.61 3.73
CA LEU A 12 68.92 1.61 4.04
C LEU A 12 67.51 1.03 3.91
N VAL A 13 67.23 0.32 2.82
CA VAL A 13 65.94 -0.34 2.60
C VAL A 13 65.64 -1.36 3.69
N ASN A 14 66.59 -2.22 4.04
CA ASN A 14 66.44 -3.23 5.10
C ASN A 14 66.27 -2.59 6.49
N THR A 15 66.85 -1.41 6.70
CA THR A 15 66.69 -0.65 7.97
C THR A 15 65.25 -0.17 8.15
N ILE A 16 64.56 0.24 7.08
CA ILE A 16 63.14 0.60 7.15
C ILE A 16 62.30 -0.59 7.65
N GLY A 17 62.51 -1.78 7.08
CA GLY A 17 61.77 -2.98 7.49
C GLY A 17 62.01 -3.37 8.94
N LYS A 18 63.27 -3.34 9.39
CA LYS A 18 63.61 -3.61 10.80
C LYS A 18 62.92 -2.63 11.75
N LEU A 19 62.96 -1.33 11.44
CA LEU A 19 62.29 -0.31 12.28
C LEU A 19 60.77 -0.50 12.29
N LEU A 20 60.17 -0.81 11.14
CA LEU A 20 58.74 -1.05 11.00
C LEU A 20 58.27 -2.26 11.83
N LEU A 21 59.03 -3.35 11.83
CA LEU A 21 58.73 -4.57 12.62
C LEU A 21 58.93 -4.36 14.12
N GLU A 22 60.05 -3.76 14.52
CA GLU A 22 60.45 -3.60 15.92
C GLU A 22 59.64 -2.51 16.66
N LYS A 23 59.39 -1.37 16.00
CA LYS A 23 58.88 -0.16 16.66
C LYS A 23 57.67 0.48 15.96
N GLY A 24 57.18 -0.12 14.88
CA GLY A 24 56.08 0.43 14.09
C GLY A 24 56.46 1.67 13.28
N HIS A 25 55.50 2.18 12.52
CA HIS A 25 55.73 3.24 11.54
C HIS A 25 56.18 4.57 12.16
N GLN A 26 55.79 4.86 13.41
CA GLN A 26 56.14 6.11 14.10
C GLN A 26 57.65 6.25 14.35
N ALA A 27 58.40 5.15 14.37
CA ALA A 27 59.85 5.15 14.54
C ALA A 27 60.61 5.46 13.24
N ILE A 28 59.93 5.52 12.09
CA ILE A 28 60.54 5.81 10.80
C ILE A 28 60.77 7.32 10.69
N GLY A 29 61.97 7.75 11.08
CA GLY A 29 62.43 9.12 10.92
C GLY A 29 63.85 9.15 10.37
N ILE A 30 64.18 10.20 9.61
CA ILE A 30 65.48 10.32 8.91
C ILE A 30 66.68 10.14 9.86
N ASN A 31 66.56 10.63 11.10
CA ASN A 31 67.60 10.50 12.12
C ASN A 31 67.78 9.04 12.56
N GLN A 32 66.67 8.33 12.78
CA GLN A 32 66.70 6.94 13.24
C GLN A 32 67.17 5.98 12.15
N VAL A 33 66.77 6.24 10.90
CA VAL A 33 67.23 5.48 9.75
C VAL A 33 68.73 5.66 9.54
N ALA A 34 69.24 6.91 9.57
CA ALA A 34 70.66 7.21 9.45
C ALA A 34 71.49 6.52 10.54
N LEU A 35 71.05 6.63 11.81
CA LEU A 35 71.71 6.02 12.95
C LEU A 35 71.75 4.48 12.83
N ARG A 36 70.61 3.86 12.52
CA ARG A 36 70.48 2.40 12.48
C ARG A 36 71.18 1.77 11.28
N ALA A 37 71.23 2.48 10.14
CA ALA A 37 71.94 2.02 8.95
C ALA A 37 73.45 2.31 8.98
N GLY A 38 73.91 3.20 9.86
CA GLY A 38 75.29 3.68 9.89
C GLY A 38 75.65 4.53 8.67
N ILE A 39 74.67 5.23 8.08
CA ILE A 39 74.81 6.02 6.85
C ILE A 39 74.39 7.46 7.14
N SER A 40 75.18 8.44 6.69
CA SER A 40 74.92 9.85 6.97
C SER A 40 73.64 10.35 6.26
N LYS A 41 72.93 11.31 6.88
CA LYS A 41 71.69 11.87 6.28
C LYS A 41 71.90 12.45 4.87
N PRO A 42 72.99 13.18 4.58
CA PRO A 42 73.25 13.66 3.22
C PRO A 42 73.27 12.52 2.20
N MET A 43 73.92 11.39 2.49
CA MET A 43 73.94 10.24 1.58
C MET A 43 72.55 9.63 1.35
N ILE A 44 71.66 9.67 2.36
CA ILE A 44 70.27 9.20 2.17
C ILE A 44 69.54 10.10 1.17
N TYR A 45 69.71 11.43 1.28
CA TYR A 45 69.16 12.37 0.32
C TYR A 45 69.82 12.24 -1.07
N ASP A 46 71.13 11.97 -1.15
CA ASP A 46 71.82 11.74 -2.42
C ASP A 46 71.33 10.47 -3.13
N TYR A 47 70.97 9.43 -2.37
CA TYR A 47 70.53 8.15 -2.93
C TYR A 47 69.03 8.12 -3.26
N PHE A 48 68.18 8.73 -2.44
CA PHE A 48 66.72 8.61 -2.56
C PHE A 48 66.00 9.96 -2.75
N GLY A 49 66.65 11.10 -2.54
CA GLY A 49 66.04 12.42 -2.62
C GLY A 49 65.15 12.79 -1.44
N SER A 50 64.46 11.82 -0.81
CA SER A 50 63.72 12.04 0.43
C SER A 50 63.55 10.75 1.24
N LEU A 51 63.18 10.89 2.53
CA LEU A 51 62.79 9.75 3.36
C LEU A 51 61.59 9.00 2.76
N ASN A 52 60.64 9.72 2.16
CA ASN A 52 59.46 9.11 1.56
C ASN A 52 59.83 8.23 0.36
N GLU A 53 60.78 8.65 -0.47
CA GLU A 53 61.25 7.83 -1.60
C GLU A 53 62.03 6.60 -1.15
N LEU A 54 62.78 6.69 -0.04
CA LEU A 54 63.38 5.51 0.60
C LEU A 54 62.29 4.53 1.10
N VAL A 55 61.25 5.04 1.76
CA VAL A 55 60.13 4.22 2.22
C VAL A 55 59.37 3.61 1.03
N LYS A 56 59.15 4.35 -0.06
CA LYS A 56 58.58 3.81 -1.30
C LYS A 56 59.44 2.70 -1.90
N ALA A 57 60.76 2.86 -1.92
CA ALA A 57 61.68 1.84 -2.41
C ALA A 57 61.60 0.56 -1.57
N TYR A 58 61.51 0.70 -0.25
CA TYR A 58 61.26 -0.43 0.65
C TYR A 58 59.92 -1.09 0.39
N ILE A 59 58.83 -0.32 0.30
CA ILE A 59 57.49 -0.85 0.06
C ILE A 59 57.45 -1.56 -1.29
N ARG A 60 57.99 -0.98 -2.37
CA ARG A 60 58.06 -1.67 -3.68
C ARG A 60 58.81 -3.01 -3.63
N LYS A 61 59.85 -3.14 -2.78
CA LYS A 61 60.61 -4.40 -2.63
C LYS A 61 59.80 -5.47 -1.88
N LYS A 62 58.88 -5.07 -1.01
CA LYS A 62 58.14 -5.96 -0.09
C LYS A 62 56.66 -6.13 -0.43
N ASP A 63 56.12 -5.22 -1.22
CA ASP A 63 54.75 -5.24 -1.68
C ASP A 63 54.58 -6.32 -2.73
N TYR A 64 53.97 -7.44 -2.33
CA TYR A 64 53.67 -8.57 -3.21
C TYR A 64 52.74 -8.23 -4.36
N TRP A 65 51.87 -7.24 -4.17
CA TRP A 65 50.86 -6.90 -5.16
C TRP A 65 51.44 -6.39 -6.47
N MET A 66 52.48 -5.57 -6.41
CA MET A 66 53.08 -4.98 -7.61
C MET A 66 53.79 -6.04 -8.48
N PRO A 67 54.70 -6.89 -7.95
CA PRO A 67 55.25 -8.02 -8.68
C PRO A 67 54.19 -9.03 -9.15
N PHE A 68 53.15 -9.28 -8.34
CA PHE A 68 52.02 -10.10 -8.75
C PHE A 68 51.36 -9.54 -10.01
N PHE A 69 50.99 -8.25 -10.03
CA PHE A 69 50.40 -7.62 -11.21
C PHE A 69 51.34 -7.58 -12.42
N GLU A 70 52.65 -7.42 -12.22
CA GLU A 70 53.65 -7.39 -13.29
C GLU A 70 53.89 -8.77 -13.93
N GLN A 71 53.78 -9.85 -13.15
CA GLN A 71 53.98 -11.23 -13.61
C GLN A 71 52.69 -11.92 -14.04
N LEU A 72 51.54 -11.29 -13.78
CA LEU A 72 50.25 -11.87 -14.02
C LEU A 72 49.96 -12.00 -15.51
N GLN A 73 49.79 -13.24 -15.96
CA GLN A 73 49.20 -13.53 -17.26
C GLN A 73 47.68 -13.49 -17.12
N LEU A 74 47.05 -12.52 -17.79
CA LEU A 74 45.60 -12.41 -17.77
C LEU A 74 44.99 -13.64 -18.45
N PRO A 75 44.03 -14.33 -17.81
CA PRO A 75 43.29 -15.40 -18.47
C PRO A 75 42.49 -14.83 -19.65
N ASP A 76 42.12 -15.68 -20.60
CA ASP A 76 41.24 -15.29 -21.69
C ASP A 76 39.91 -14.77 -21.09
N ALA A 77 39.55 -13.54 -21.44
CA ALA A 77 38.43 -12.85 -20.85
C ALA A 77 37.08 -13.50 -21.21
N ASP A 78 37.05 -14.41 -22.20
CA ASP A 78 35.86 -15.10 -22.67
C ASP A 78 35.59 -16.45 -21.94
N ASP A 79 36.51 -16.92 -21.09
CA ASP A 79 36.29 -18.13 -20.27
C ASP A 79 35.85 -17.79 -18.83
N SER A 80 34.53 -17.79 -18.62
CA SER A 80 33.90 -17.54 -17.33
C SER A 80 34.45 -18.42 -16.20
N ARG A 81 34.74 -19.70 -16.46
CA ARG A 81 35.19 -20.65 -15.44
C ARG A 81 36.65 -20.45 -15.11
N ALA A 82 37.47 -20.14 -16.11
CA ALA A 82 38.87 -19.76 -15.89
C ALA A 82 38.97 -18.47 -15.04
N LEU A 83 38.12 -17.48 -15.31
CA LEU A 83 38.07 -16.24 -14.52
C LEU A 83 37.58 -16.48 -13.07
N GLU A 84 36.53 -17.28 -12.85
CA GLU A 84 36.08 -17.65 -11.50
C GLU A 84 37.20 -18.32 -10.69
N ALA A 85 37.87 -19.29 -11.30
CA ALA A 85 39.00 -19.99 -10.68
C ALA A 85 40.17 -19.02 -10.40
N PHE A 86 40.47 -18.13 -11.35
CA PHE A 86 41.51 -17.13 -11.20
C PHE A 86 41.27 -16.20 -9.99
N PHE A 87 40.07 -15.64 -9.85
CA PHE A 87 39.73 -14.78 -8.70
C PHE A 87 39.70 -15.56 -7.38
N THR A 88 39.24 -16.81 -7.41
CA THR A 88 39.27 -17.70 -6.24
C THR A 88 40.70 -17.88 -5.74
N VAL A 89 41.61 -18.30 -6.63
CA VAL A 89 43.02 -18.52 -6.28
C VAL A 89 43.69 -17.22 -5.84
N THR A 90 43.45 -16.11 -6.54
CA THR A 90 44.05 -14.82 -6.20
C THR A 90 43.68 -14.36 -4.79
N LEU A 91 42.40 -14.47 -4.41
CA LEU A 91 41.94 -14.06 -3.06
C LEU A 91 42.40 -15.03 -1.97
N GLN A 92 42.56 -16.32 -2.29
CA GLN A 92 43.13 -17.31 -1.38
C GLN A 92 44.63 -17.09 -1.15
N GLU A 93 45.39 -16.80 -2.22
CA GLU A 93 46.81 -16.46 -2.13
C GLU A 93 47.01 -15.16 -1.36
N GLU A 94 46.15 -14.16 -1.55
CA GLU A 94 46.22 -12.94 -0.73
C GLU A 94 46.07 -13.24 0.76
N PHE A 95 45.12 -14.11 1.13
CA PHE A 95 44.96 -14.52 2.53
C PHE A 95 46.22 -15.23 3.06
N LEU A 96 46.76 -16.18 2.30
CA LEU A 96 47.94 -16.96 2.71
C LEU A 96 49.18 -16.10 2.82
N TYR A 97 49.43 -15.27 1.81
CA TYR A 97 50.56 -14.36 1.77
C TYR A 97 50.47 -13.34 2.90
N PHE A 98 49.34 -12.66 3.05
CA PHE A 98 49.16 -11.66 4.09
C PHE A 98 49.31 -12.24 5.50
N PHE A 99 48.84 -13.48 5.73
CA PHE A 99 49.05 -14.19 7.00
C PHE A 99 50.54 -14.52 7.25
N GLN A 100 51.28 -14.89 6.21
CA GLN A 100 52.69 -15.31 6.34
C GLN A 100 53.68 -14.14 6.42
N GLU A 101 53.26 -12.91 6.09
CA GLU A 101 54.16 -11.77 5.90
C GLU A 101 53.95 -10.63 6.92
N PRO A 102 54.67 -10.66 8.06
CA PRO A 102 54.55 -9.65 9.11
C PRO A 102 54.84 -8.21 8.65
N GLU A 103 55.76 -8.04 7.70
CA GLU A 103 56.10 -6.72 7.15
C GLU A 103 54.89 -6.11 6.44
N MET A 104 54.15 -6.89 5.67
CA MET A 104 52.94 -6.45 4.97
C MET A 104 51.79 -6.17 5.94
N GLN A 105 51.64 -6.98 6.99
CA GLN A 105 50.69 -6.71 8.08
C GLN A 105 50.97 -5.34 8.72
N ARG A 106 52.24 -5.00 8.97
CA ARG A 106 52.61 -3.68 9.51
C ARG A 106 52.33 -2.54 8.54
N LEU A 107 52.50 -2.76 7.23
CA LEU A 107 52.20 -1.75 6.21
C LEU A 107 50.70 -1.47 6.10
N ILE A 108 49.86 -2.52 6.04
CA ILE A 108 48.39 -2.36 6.03
C ILE A 108 47.91 -1.72 7.34
N LEU A 109 48.45 -2.12 8.49
CA LEU A 109 48.15 -1.48 9.77
C LEU A 109 48.53 0.01 9.77
N TRP A 110 49.67 0.39 9.18
CA TRP A 110 50.03 1.80 9.02
C TRP A 110 48.99 2.55 8.19
N GLN A 111 48.57 1.98 7.05
CA GLN A 111 47.61 2.59 6.14
C GLN A 111 46.26 2.94 6.81
N ILE A 112 45.82 2.15 7.79
CA ILE A 112 44.51 2.34 8.46
C ILE A 112 44.61 3.00 9.85
N SER A 113 45.82 3.14 10.41
CA SER A 113 46.00 3.69 11.76
C SER A 113 46.23 5.20 11.78
N THR A 114 46.78 5.79 10.72
CA THR A 114 47.03 7.23 10.62
C THR A 114 46.88 7.74 9.19
N VAL A 115 46.47 9.00 9.03
CA VAL A 115 46.44 9.64 7.72
C VAL A 115 47.87 9.92 7.24
N SER A 116 48.29 9.25 6.18
CA SER A 116 49.60 9.42 5.56
C SER A 116 49.48 9.62 4.05
N PRO A 117 49.88 10.78 3.49
CA PRO A 117 49.85 11.01 2.04
C PRO A 117 50.68 9.98 1.26
N LEU A 118 51.80 9.53 1.84
CA LEU A 118 52.62 8.47 1.28
C LEU A 118 51.83 7.15 1.16
N MET A 119 51.20 6.70 2.25
CA MET A 119 50.43 5.45 2.24
C MET A 119 49.20 5.54 1.37
N ARG A 120 48.55 6.72 1.30
CA ARG A 120 47.46 6.97 0.35
C ARG A 120 47.92 6.75 -1.09
N SER A 121 49.06 7.33 -1.49
CA SER A 121 49.58 7.17 -2.86
C SER A 121 49.89 5.72 -3.22
N ILE A 122 50.33 4.92 -2.25
CA ILE A 122 50.59 3.48 -2.43
C ILE A 122 49.27 2.72 -2.58
N SER A 123 48.27 3.00 -1.74
CA SER A 123 46.94 2.41 -1.83
C SER A 123 46.27 2.74 -3.16
N GLU A 124 46.34 3.99 -3.62
CA GLU A 124 45.77 4.42 -4.90
C GLU A 124 46.45 3.75 -6.10
N THR A 125 47.75 3.44 -5.98
CA THR A 125 48.47 2.67 -6.99
C THR A 125 47.97 1.23 -7.04
N ARG A 126 47.84 0.56 -5.88
CA ARG A 126 47.29 -0.80 -5.80
C ARG A 126 45.87 -0.88 -6.33
N GLU A 127 45.02 0.09 -5.96
CA GLU A 127 43.64 0.17 -6.43
C GLU A 127 43.58 0.32 -7.95
N ARG A 128 44.46 1.14 -8.55
CA ARG A 128 44.52 1.32 -10.00
C ARG A 128 44.88 0.04 -10.75
N GLU A 129 45.81 -0.74 -10.23
CA GLU A 129 46.16 -2.04 -10.82
C GLU A 129 45.06 -3.08 -10.58
N GLY A 130 44.50 -3.15 -9.36
CA GLY A 130 43.38 -4.03 -9.02
C GLY A 130 42.13 -3.76 -9.86
N MET A 131 41.85 -2.49 -10.19
CA MET A 131 40.74 -2.13 -11.10
C MET A 131 40.87 -2.77 -12.48
N LYS A 132 42.09 -2.93 -13.01
CA LYS A 132 42.31 -3.59 -14.31
C LYS A 132 41.89 -5.05 -14.25
N LEU A 133 42.14 -5.73 -13.13
CA LEU A 133 41.70 -7.11 -12.93
C LEU A 133 40.20 -7.21 -12.77
N LEU A 134 39.62 -6.39 -11.90
CA LEU A 134 38.18 -6.37 -11.68
C LEU A 134 37.41 -6.05 -12.97
N ALA A 135 37.99 -5.25 -13.88
CA ALA A 135 37.42 -4.97 -15.19
C ALA A 135 37.25 -6.22 -16.08
N LEU A 136 38.04 -7.28 -15.87
CA LEU A 136 37.87 -8.56 -16.57
C LEU A 136 36.62 -9.32 -16.11
N ALA A 137 36.21 -9.13 -14.86
CA ALA A 137 34.99 -9.72 -14.32
C ALA A 137 33.74 -8.88 -14.67
N ASP A 138 33.87 -7.56 -14.83
CA ASP A 138 32.73 -6.66 -15.06
C ASP A 138 31.72 -7.15 -16.14
N PRO A 139 32.13 -7.73 -17.30
CA PRO A 139 31.19 -8.25 -18.28
C PRO A 139 30.28 -9.37 -17.77
N TYR A 140 30.80 -10.27 -16.92
CA TYR A 140 30.05 -11.41 -16.36
C TYR A 140 29.03 -11.00 -15.30
N PHE A 141 29.26 -9.85 -14.68
CA PHE A 141 28.40 -9.31 -13.64
C PHE A 141 27.49 -8.18 -14.13
N ARG A 142 27.61 -7.79 -15.40
CA ARG A 142 26.72 -6.81 -16.02
C ARG A 142 25.29 -7.32 -15.95
N GLU A 143 24.37 -6.50 -15.44
CA GLU A 143 22.94 -6.81 -15.32
C GLU A 143 22.57 -7.99 -14.39
N SER A 144 23.53 -8.60 -13.70
CA SER A 144 23.25 -9.68 -12.74
C SER A 144 22.68 -9.20 -11.40
N GLY A 145 22.83 -7.90 -11.10
CA GLY A 145 22.55 -7.33 -9.79
C GLY A 145 23.57 -7.71 -8.70
N VAL A 146 24.62 -8.45 -9.04
CA VAL A 146 25.73 -8.75 -8.12
C VAL A 146 26.89 -7.81 -8.41
N SER A 147 27.27 -6.98 -7.44
CA SER A 147 28.49 -6.17 -7.53
C SER A 147 29.69 -7.01 -7.10
N PHE A 148 30.36 -7.65 -8.05
CA PHE A 148 31.54 -8.45 -7.74
C PHE A 148 32.65 -7.64 -7.08
N ARG A 149 32.82 -6.37 -7.49
CA ARG A 149 33.76 -5.44 -6.83
C ARG A 149 33.48 -5.27 -5.34
N ALA A 150 32.20 -5.17 -4.95
CA ALA A 150 31.81 -5.09 -3.54
C ALA A 150 32.06 -6.41 -2.79
N VAL A 151 31.81 -7.55 -3.43
CA VAL A 151 32.15 -8.88 -2.89
C VAL A 151 33.66 -8.98 -2.64
N SER A 152 34.49 -8.62 -3.62
CA SER A 152 35.94 -8.61 -3.48
C SER A 152 36.41 -7.67 -2.36
N ALA A 153 35.83 -6.46 -2.26
CA ALA A 153 36.18 -5.51 -1.22
C ALA A 153 35.88 -6.04 0.20
N LEU A 154 34.74 -6.72 0.38
CA LEU A 154 34.39 -7.36 1.66
C LEU A 154 35.32 -8.54 1.99
N ILE A 155 35.69 -9.34 0.99
CA ILE A 155 36.64 -10.44 1.17
C ILE A 155 38.01 -9.89 1.58
N VAL A 156 38.57 -8.93 0.83
CA VAL A 156 39.89 -8.34 1.11
C VAL A 156 39.90 -7.63 2.46
N GLY A 157 38.87 -6.83 2.77
CA GLY A 157 38.73 -6.17 4.08
C GLY A 157 38.60 -7.18 5.23
N GLY A 158 37.86 -8.26 5.01
CA GLY A 158 37.73 -9.38 5.95
C GLY A 158 39.06 -10.09 6.19
N ILE A 159 39.83 -10.39 5.13
CA ILE A 159 41.18 -10.95 5.21
C ILE A 159 42.07 -10.05 6.08
N TYR A 160 42.12 -8.74 5.77
CA TYR A 160 42.93 -7.80 6.53
C TYR A 160 42.56 -7.75 8.00
N TYR A 161 41.27 -7.62 8.31
CA TYR A 161 40.82 -7.58 9.68
C TYR A 161 41.11 -8.88 10.43
N MET A 162 40.75 -10.04 9.86
CA MET A 162 40.90 -11.33 10.53
C MET A 162 42.37 -11.67 10.80
N VAL A 163 43.26 -11.41 9.84
CA VAL A 163 44.70 -11.66 10.02
C VAL A 163 45.30 -10.69 11.04
N LEU A 164 45.05 -9.39 10.93
CA LEU A 164 45.57 -8.41 11.90
C LEU A 164 45.03 -8.69 13.31
N HIS A 165 43.74 -8.97 13.44
CA HIS A 165 43.13 -9.30 14.71
C HIS A 165 43.73 -10.58 15.30
N GLY A 166 43.79 -11.68 14.54
CA GLY A 166 44.30 -12.94 15.05
C GLY A 166 45.77 -12.91 15.41
N VAL A 167 46.62 -12.27 14.60
CA VAL A 167 48.07 -12.18 14.86
C VAL A 167 48.37 -11.29 16.06
N TYR A 168 47.70 -10.13 16.20
CA TYR A 168 48.02 -9.16 17.26
C TYR A 168 47.17 -9.30 18.52
N ASN A 169 45.85 -9.51 18.38
CA ASN A 169 44.93 -9.66 19.51
C ASN A 169 44.88 -11.10 20.06
N LYS A 170 45.34 -12.09 19.29
CA LYS A 170 45.38 -13.51 19.69
C LYS A 170 44.04 -14.05 20.19
N SER A 171 42.95 -13.62 19.55
CA SER A 171 41.59 -14.06 19.87
C SER A 171 40.77 -14.29 18.59
N THR A 172 39.62 -14.93 18.75
CA THR A 172 38.76 -15.35 17.63
C THR A 172 37.94 -14.21 17.07
N VAL A 173 37.62 -14.29 15.77
CA VAL A 173 36.57 -13.49 15.12
C VAL A 173 35.46 -14.44 14.73
N CYS A 174 34.25 -14.24 15.26
CA CYS A 174 33.12 -15.15 15.04
C CYS A 174 33.44 -16.62 15.38
N GLY A 175 34.32 -16.86 16.36
CA GLY A 175 34.76 -18.20 16.74
C GLY A 175 35.89 -18.80 15.88
N ILE A 176 36.39 -18.08 14.88
CA ILE A 176 37.49 -18.51 14.00
C ILE A 176 38.82 -17.87 14.43
N ASP A 177 39.87 -18.66 14.60
CA ASP A 177 41.24 -18.22 14.87
C ASP A 177 42.17 -18.55 13.68
N VAL A 178 42.61 -17.52 12.96
CA VAL A 178 43.54 -17.65 11.82
C VAL A 178 44.87 -18.29 12.18
N ASN A 179 45.26 -18.36 13.46
CA ASN A 179 46.48 -19.04 13.89
C ASN A 179 46.32 -20.57 13.89
N GLN A 180 45.09 -21.10 13.85
CA GLN A 180 44.80 -22.52 13.71
C GLN A 180 44.77 -22.95 12.24
N SER A 181 45.48 -24.02 11.89
CA SER A 181 45.54 -24.54 10.51
C SER A 181 44.19 -25.04 10.00
N GLY A 182 43.37 -25.62 10.87
CA GLY A 182 42.01 -26.04 10.54
C GLY A 182 41.14 -24.87 10.12
N ASP A 183 41.16 -23.79 10.89
CA ASP A 183 40.40 -22.57 10.64
C ASP A 183 40.85 -21.84 9.37
N ARG A 184 42.17 -21.81 9.10
CA ARG A 184 42.68 -21.30 7.81
C ARG A 184 42.11 -22.09 6.63
N THR A 185 41.98 -23.41 6.76
CA THR A 185 41.38 -24.24 5.71
C THR A 185 39.90 -23.91 5.50
N VAL A 186 39.16 -23.63 6.58
CA VAL A 186 37.75 -23.19 6.51
C VAL A 186 37.63 -21.84 5.83
N ILE A 187 38.50 -20.88 6.15
CA ILE A 187 38.53 -19.56 5.52
C ILE A 187 38.80 -19.68 4.02
N LEU A 188 39.80 -20.46 3.61
CA LEU A 188 40.11 -20.67 2.19
C LEU A 188 38.93 -21.27 1.42
N LYS A 189 38.26 -22.29 1.99
CA LYS A 189 37.03 -22.86 1.40
C LYS A 189 35.90 -21.85 1.32
N THR A 190 35.76 -20.99 2.34
CA THR A 190 34.73 -19.96 2.38
C THR A 190 34.98 -18.87 1.34
N ILE A 191 36.23 -18.43 1.14
CA ILE A 191 36.60 -17.50 0.07
C ILE A 191 36.18 -18.07 -1.29
N ALA A 192 36.53 -19.33 -1.58
CA ALA A 192 36.11 -20.00 -2.81
C ALA A 192 34.58 -20.08 -2.95
N ALA A 193 33.87 -20.39 -1.86
CA ALA A 193 32.41 -20.46 -1.87
C ALA A 193 31.75 -19.10 -2.12
N LEU A 194 32.28 -18.01 -1.57
CA LEU A 194 31.75 -16.65 -1.78
C LEU A 194 31.99 -16.18 -3.21
N VAL A 195 33.16 -16.46 -3.78
CA VAL A 195 33.46 -16.22 -5.19
C VAL A 195 32.50 -17.04 -6.06
N SER A 196 32.42 -18.36 -5.85
CA SER A 196 31.53 -19.21 -6.65
C SER A 196 30.05 -18.81 -6.53
N LEU A 197 29.59 -18.42 -5.34
CA LEU A 197 28.22 -17.92 -5.14
C LEU A 197 27.97 -16.65 -5.96
N ALA A 198 28.94 -15.74 -6.06
CA ALA A 198 28.83 -14.54 -6.88
C ALA A 198 28.69 -14.91 -8.37
N TRP A 199 29.53 -15.83 -8.88
CA TRP A 199 29.46 -16.31 -10.27
C TRP A 199 28.18 -17.10 -10.57
N GLN A 200 27.73 -17.94 -9.63
CA GLN A 200 26.47 -18.67 -9.74
C GLN A 200 25.28 -17.72 -9.79
N LYS A 201 25.24 -16.68 -8.95
CA LYS A 201 24.17 -15.67 -9.03
C LYS A 201 24.26 -14.84 -10.31
N ALA A 202 25.46 -14.59 -10.81
CA ALA A 202 25.66 -13.91 -12.08
C ALA A 202 25.14 -14.74 -13.28
N THR A 203 25.37 -16.06 -13.27
CA THR A 203 24.92 -16.99 -14.33
C THR A 203 23.46 -17.42 -14.19
N ALA A 204 22.96 -17.56 -12.97
CA ALA A 204 21.54 -17.83 -12.64
C ALA A 204 20.62 -16.63 -12.95
N GLY A 205 21.18 -15.48 -13.34
CA GLY A 205 20.46 -14.33 -13.89
C GLY A 205 19.61 -14.61 -15.14
N SER A 206 19.65 -15.84 -15.69
CA SER A 206 18.71 -16.32 -16.71
C SER A 206 17.43 -16.98 -16.16
N VAL A 207 17.40 -17.48 -14.91
CA VAL A 207 16.23 -18.24 -14.40
C VAL A 207 15.76 -17.84 -12.99
N ASP A 208 16.60 -17.42 -12.05
CA ASP A 208 16.15 -17.17 -10.67
C ASP A 208 16.56 -15.79 -10.13
N LYS A 209 15.76 -14.77 -10.45
CA LYS A 209 15.77 -13.47 -9.75
C LYS A 209 14.99 -13.58 -8.44
N GLU A 210 15.60 -14.19 -7.43
CA GLU A 210 15.19 -14.02 -6.03
C GLU A 210 16.06 -12.95 -5.33
N ILE A 211 15.39 -11.81 -5.08
CA ILE A 211 15.65 -10.85 -3.99
C ILE A 211 17.06 -10.25 -3.96
N LEU A 212 17.29 -9.23 -4.80
CA LEU A 212 18.20 -8.15 -4.42
C LEU A 212 17.55 -7.32 -3.30
N PRO A 213 18.29 -6.85 -2.28
CA PRO A 213 17.74 -5.98 -1.25
C PRO A 213 17.27 -4.67 -1.90
N MET A 214 15.95 -4.52 -1.91
CA MET A 214 15.16 -3.55 -2.68
C MET A 214 15.28 -2.10 -2.16
N ASN A 215 16.41 -1.72 -1.55
CA ASN A 215 16.53 -0.49 -0.75
C ASN A 215 17.49 0.60 -1.28
N HIS A 216 18.53 0.29 -2.05
CA HIS A 216 19.61 1.26 -2.34
C HIS A 216 19.27 2.35 -3.36
N GLU A 217 18.26 2.18 -4.20
CA GLU A 217 18.02 3.13 -5.31
C GLU A 217 17.59 4.52 -4.84
N CYS A 218 16.86 4.61 -3.72
CA CYS A 218 16.45 5.89 -3.12
C CYS A 218 17.43 6.40 -2.05
N GLU A 219 18.47 5.67 -1.65
CA GLU A 219 19.30 6.06 -0.50
C GLU A 219 20.16 7.28 -0.79
N VAL A 220 20.70 7.38 -2.00
CA VAL A 220 21.42 8.58 -2.46
C VAL A 220 20.46 9.77 -2.53
N PHE A 221 19.27 9.56 -3.09
CA PHE A 221 18.21 10.56 -3.17
C PHE A 221 17.77 11.05 -1.77
N ALA A 222 17.64 10.14 -0.81
CA ALA A 222 17.30 10.42 0.59
C ALA A 222 18.45 11.13 1.33
N ALA A 223 19.70 10.76 1.06
CA ALA A 223 20.88 11.42 1.66
C ALA A 223 21.02 12.87 1.19
N ILE A 224 20.75 13.16 -0.09
CA ILE A 224 20.72 14.53 -0.62
C ILE A 224 19.61 15.34 0.08
N ALA A 225 18.40 14.79 0.17
CA ALA A 225 17.28 15.44 0.87
C ALA A 225 17.57 15.69 2.36
N ALA A 226 18.23 14.75 3.05
CA ALA A 226 18.67 14.92 4.42
C ALA A 226 19.78 15.98 4.57
N GLY A 227 20.68 16.08 3.59
CA GLY A 227 21.69 17.14 3.50
C GLY A 227 21.07 18.53 3.36
N LEU A 228 20.01 18.67 2.56
CA LEU A 228 19.24 19.91 2.44
C LEU A 228 18.55 20.29 3.75
N LYS A 229 17.98 19.30 4.47
CA LYS A 229 17.42 19.49 5.82
C LYS A 229 18.42 20.07 6.81
N ALA A 230 19.68 19.62 6.76
CA ALA A 230 20.72 20.06 7.69
C ALA A 230 21.21 21.49 7.41
N ARG A 231 21.12 21.97 6.16
CA ARG A 231 21.57 23.32 5.77
C ARG A 231 20.52 24.40 6.08
N GLY A 232 19.24 24.04 6.13
CA GLY A 232 18.12 24.98 6.23
C GLY A 232 17.95 25.80 4.94
N PHE A 233 16.72 26.14 4.57
CA PHE A 233 16.48 27.11 3.49
C PHE A 233 16.79 28.51 4.01
N ALA A 234 18.05 28.95 3.90
CA ALA A 234 18.45 30.31 4.20
C ALA A 234 18.26 31.18 2.94
N GLY A 235 17.07 31.75 2.75
CA GLY A 235 16.79 32.67 1.63
C GLY A 235 15.36 32.58 1.08
N GLU A 236 15.02 33.49 0.16
CA GLU A 236 13.81 33.37 -0.66
C GLU A 236 13.81 32.02 -1.41
N PRO A 237 12.64 31.38 -1.60
CA PRO A 237 12.57 30.07 -2.23
C PRO A 237 13.13 30.15 -3.65
N GLU A 238 14.17 29.36 -3.92
CA GLU A 238 14.69 29.22 -5.29
C GLU A 238 13.59 28.67 -6.20
N GLU A 239 13.41 29.26 -7.38
CA GLU A 239 12.44 28.78 -8.38
C GLU A 239 12.84 27.41 -8.96
N GLN A 240 14.11 27.02 -8.81
CA GLN A 240 14.67 25.79 -9.35
C GLN A 240 15.11 24.86 -8.21
N PRO A 241 14.96 23.53 -8.37
CA PRO A 241 15.42 22.58 -7.36
C PRO A 241 16.94 22.50 -7.31
N ASP A 242 17.49 22.12 -6.15
CA ASP A 242 18.91 21.82 -5.98
C ASP A 242 19.43 20.90 -7.11
N ALA A 243 20.56 21.29 -7.71
CA ALA A 243 21.11 20.63 -8.89
C ALA A 243 21.49 19.16 -8.64
N ALA A 244 21.95 18.80 -7.44
CA ALA A 244 22.28 17.43 -7.09
C ALA A 244 21.01 16.59 -6.94
N LEU A 245 19.96 17.15 -6.32
CA LEU A 245 18.65 16.51 -6.23
C LEU A 245 18.01 16.30 -7.61
N ALA A 246 18.13 17.29 -8.51
CA ALA A 246 17.64 17.21 -9.89
C ALA A 246 18.37 16.13 -10.72
N LEU A 247 19.69 16.08 -10.61
CA LEU A 247 20.51 15.07 -11.29
C LEU A 247 20.16 13.65 -10.81
N GLU A 248 20.03 13.47 -9.50
CA GLU A 248 19.70 12.19 -8.90
C GLU A 248 18.26 11.76 -9.21
N ALA A 249 17.31 12.70 -9.31
CA ALA A 249 15.95 12.42 -9.80
C ALA A 249 15.97 11.84 -11.22
N ALA A 250 16.76 12.44 -12.12
CA ALA A 250 16.88 11.98 -13.49
C ALA A 250 17.51 10.58 -13.57
N ARG A 251 18.56 10.32 -12.79
CA ARG A 251 19.17 8.99 -12.65
C ARG A 251 18.14 7.96 -12.16
N LEU A 252 17.36 8.32 -11.13
CA LEU A 252 16.40 7.43 -10.49
C LEU A 252 15.24 7.04 -11.44
N ILE A 253 14.76 7.97 -12.28
CA ILE A 253 13.76 7.65 -13.31
C ILE A 253 14.28 6.58 -14.26
N ASN A 254 15.48 6.80 -14.80
CA ASN A 254 16.06 5.87 -15.76
C ASN A 254 16.32 4.49 -15.12
N ALA A 255 16.76 4.46 -13.86
CA ALA A 255 16.94 3.23 -13.11
C ALA A 255 15.62 2.47 -12.92
N ILE A 256 14.56 3.16 -12.50
CA ILE A 256 13.24 2.57 -12.31
C ILE A 256 12.65 2.07 -13.62
N GLU A 257 12.76 2.82 -14.71
CA GLU A 257 12.26 2.41 -16.03
C GLU A 257 13.02 1.19 -16.55
N THR A 258 14.36 1.19 -16.46
CA THR A 258 15.20 0.06 -16.85
C THR A 258 14.87 -1.19 -16.03
N HIS A 259 14.73 -1.04 -14.70
CA HIS A 259 14.35 -2.15 -13.83
C HIS A 259 12.94 -2.65 -14.17
N SER A 260 12.00 -1.75 -14.40
CA SER A 260 10.61 -2.08 -14.74
C SER A 260 10.50 -2.90 -16.02
N LEU A 261 11.35 -2.62 -17.02
CA LEU A 261 11.43 -3.40 -18.27
C LEU A 261 12.08 -4.78 -18.06
N SER A 262 12.98 -4.89 -17.08
CA SER A 262 13.74 -6.12 -16.79
C SER A 262 13.00 -7.14 -15.91
N VAL A 263 11.92 -6.71 -15.24
CA VAL A 263 11.13 -7.55 -14.32
C VAL A 263 10.02 -8.25 -15.11
N LYS A 264 10.14 -9.57 -15.24
CA LYS A 264 9.15 -10.41 -15.94
C LYS A 264 7.90 -10.72 -15.09
N ASN A 265 8.03 -10.67 -13.76
CA ASN A 265 6.94 -10.99 -12.84
C ASN A 265 6.19 -9.73 -12.38
N GLU A 266 4.89 -9.72 -12.65
CA GLU A 266 3.97 -8.65 -12.27
C GLU A 266 3.93 -8.34 -10.76
N ALA A 267 3.98 -9.35 -9.90
CA ALA A 267 3.94 -9.16 -8.45
C ALA A 267 5.24 -8.57 -7.90
N GLN A 268 6.39 -8.95 -8.49
CA GLN A 268 7.68 -8.38 -8.14
C GLN A 268 7.77 -6.92 -8.57
N LEU A 269 7.32 -6.61 -9.80
CA LEU A 269 7.26 -5.24 -10.31
C LEU A 269 6.35 -4.35 -9.44
N PHE A 270 5.20 -4.88 -9.03
CA PHE A 270 4.28 -4.22 -8.10
C PHE A 270 4.95 -3.91 -6.76
N SER A 271 5.64 -4.88 -6.17
CA SER A 271 6.28 -4.75 -4.85
C SER A 271 7.42 -3.74 -4.87
N TYR A 272 8.27 -3.81 -5.91
CA TYR A 272 9.35 -2.86 -6.16
C TYR A 272 8.83 -1.42 -6.30
N ILE A 273 7.86 -1.19 -7.19
CA ILE A 273 7.35 0.17 -7.41
C ILE A 273 6.63 0.72 -6.18
N ASN A 274 5.90 -0.12 -5.44
CA ASN A 274 5.25 0.33 -4.21
C ASN A 274 6.26 0.76 -3.14
N LEU A 275 7.36 0.02 -2.99
CA LEU A 275 8.43 0.42 -2.07
C LEU A 275 9.06 1.74 -2.49
N MET A 276 9.31 1.93 -3.79
CA MET A 276 9.85 3.19 -4.33
C MET A 276 8.90 4.36 -4.09
N LEU A 277 7.62 4.21 -4.41
CA LEU A 277 6.61 5.25 -4.17
C LEU A 277 6.45 5.57 -2.68
N HIS A 278 6.60 4.57 -1.79
CA HIS A 278 6.59 4.80 -0.36
C HIS A 278 7.76 5.68 0.10
N LYS A 279 8.99 5.34 -0.31
CA LYS A 279 10.18 6.14 0.00
C LYS A 279 10.10 7.55 -0.57
N LEU A 280 9.65 7.71 -1.81
CA LEU A 280 9.47 9.01 -2.43
C LEU A 280 8.43 9.86 -1.70
N THR A 281 7.38 9.24 -1.15
CA THR A 281 6.41 9.93 -0.30
C THR A 281 7.07 10.46 0.98
N GLU A 282 7.90 9.64 1.65
CA GLU A 282 8.62 10.07 2.85
C GLU A 282 9.60 11.22 2.57
N ILE A 283 10.29 11.16 1.44
CA ILE A 283 11.23 12.20 1.02
C ILE A 283 10.49 13.49 0.67
N ALA A 284 9.37 13.40 -0.07
CA ALA A 284 8.52 14.56 -0.35
C ALA A 284 7.99 15.21 0.92
N ASP A 285 7.53 14.42 1.90
CA ASP A 285 7.05 14.92 3.18
C ASP A 285 8.17 15.54 4.02
N ALA A 286 9.37 14.96 3.98
CA ALA A 286 10.54 15.53 4.66
C ALA A 286 10.89 16.89 4.06
N LEU A 287 10.93 17.02 2.73
CA LEU A 287 11.19 18.28 2.04
C LEU A 287 10.10 19.32 2.30
N TYR A 288 8.83 18.90 2.28
CA TYR A 288 7.70 19.77 2.58
C TYR A 288 7.80 20.36 3.99
N ARG A 289 8.11 19.55 5.01
CA ARG A 289 8.24 20.01 6.40
C ARG A 289 9.40 20.98 6.63
N ILE A 290 10.41 21.00 5.75
CA ILE A 290 11.52 21.97 5.84
C ILE A 290 11.04 23.33 5.31
N ALA A 291 10.29 23.33 4.20
CA ALA A 291 9.81 24.56 3.58
C ALA A 291 8.50 25.09 4.21
N ASP A 292 7.76 24.25 4.95
CA ASP A 292 6.41 24.46 5.47
C ASP A 292 5.38 24.87 4.40
N ARG A 293 5.67 24.52 3.14
CA ARG A 293 4.84 24.77 1.95
C ARG A 293 5.36 23.95 0.75
N PRO A 294 4.60 23.87 -0.36
CA PRO A 294 5.12 23.31 -1.60
C PRO A 294 6.29 24.15 -2.14
N SER A 295 7.36 23.47 -2.55
CA SER A 295 8.64 24.01 -3.04
C SER A 295 9.02 23.44 -4.40
N ALA A 296 10.13 23.91 -4.98
CA ALA A 296 10.69 23.35 -6.22
C ALA A 296 11.12 21.88 -6.03
N GLU A 297 11.73 21.54 -4.89
CA GLU A 297 12.20 20.19 -4.55
C GLU A 297 11.03 19.21 -4.38
N THR A 298 10.02 19.60 -3.60
CA THR A 298 8.80 18.77 -3.47
C THR A 298 8.10 18.64 -4.82
N GLY A 299 8.10 19.70 -5.65
CA GLY A 299 7.60 19.66 -7.02
C GLY A 299 8.31 18.61 -7.89
N LEU A 300 9.63 18.55 -7.81
CA LEU A 300 10.46 17.56 -8.51
C LEU A 300 10.12 16.12 -8.08
N VAL A 301 10.04 15.87 -6.78
CA VAL A 301 9.68 14.53 -6.25
C VAL A 301 8.27 14.12 -6.68
N LEU A 302 7.31 15.05 -6.64
CA LEU A 302 5.94 14.78 -7.12
C LEU A 302 5.90 14.47 -8.62
N GLN A 303 6.70 15.17 -9.44
CA GLN A 303 6.79 14.88 -10.88
C GLN A 303 7.39 13.50 -11.14
N LEU A 304 8.44 13.13 -10.41
CA LEU A 304 9.04 11.80 -10.41
C LEU A 304 8.00 10.72 -10.10
N MET A 305 7.27 10.87 -8.98
CA MET A 305 6.21 9.95 -8.58
C MET A 305 5.11 9.83 -9.66
N LEU A 306 4.73 10.95 -10.28
CA LEU A 306 3.74 10.95 -11.36
C LEU A 306 4.23 10.21 -12.61
N ARG A 307 5.52 10.30 -12.96
CA ARG A 307 6.12 9.55 -14.07
C ARG A 307 6.10 8.05 -13.80
N ILE A 308 6.55 7.64 -12.61
CA ILE A 308 6.51 6.24 -12.17
C ILE A 308 5.06 5.73 -12.18
N ARG A 309 4.11 6.50 -11.66
CA ARG A 309 2.69 6.12 -11.64
C ARG A 309 2.11 5.95 -13.05
N ARG A 310 2.54 6.75 -14.03
CA ARG A 310 2.05 6.66 -15.42
C ARG A 310 2.47 5.37 -16.11
N SER A 311 3.58 4.75 -15.72
CA SER A 311 4.03 3.47 -16.30
C SER A 311 3.25 2.26 -15.76
N ILE A 312 2.56 2.38 -14.62
CA ILE A 312 1.85 1.27 -13.95
C ILE A 312 0.38 1.56 -13.61
N ARG A 313 -0.33 2.27 -14.49
CA ARG A 313 -1.68 2.85 -14.23
C ARG A 313 -2.71 1.92 -13.54
N HIS A 314 -2.64 0.61 -13.77
CA HIS A 314 -3.60 -0.38 -13.26
C HIS A 314 -3.13 -1.15 -12.01
N LYS A 315 -1.87 -0.99 -11.58
CA LYS A 315 -1.24 -1.74 -10.48
C LYS A 315 -0.72 -0.83 -9.36
N LEU A 316 -1.35 0.31 -9.10
CA LEU A 316 -0.93 1.17 -8.00
C LEU A 316 -1.46 0.65 -6.67
N ASN A 317 -0.63 0.59 -5.63
CA ASN A 317 -1.13 0.42 -4.27
C ASN A 317 -1.96 1.65 -3.87
N ARG A 318 -3.28 1.47 -3.81
CA ARG A 318 -4.22 2.54 -3.44
C ARG A 318 -4.12 2.93 -1.96
N GLN A 319 -3.53 2.08 -1.12
CA GLN A 319 -3.33 2.35 0.31
C GLN A 319 -2.12 3.24 0.60
N LEU A 320 -1.30 3.53 -0.42
CA LEU A 320 -0.19 4.45 -0.27
C LEU A 320 -0.71 5.84 0.12
N ARG A 321 -0.10 6.43 1.16
CA ARG A 321 -0.41 7.79 1.62
C ARG A 321 -0.09 8.82 0.53
N LEU A 322 -0.86 9.89 0.47
CA LEU A 322 -0.55 11.03 -0.38
C LEU A 322 0.57 11.87 0.25
N PRO A 323 1.54 12.36 -0.55
CA PRO A 323 2.49 13.34 -0.05
C PRO A 323 1.81 14.63 0.41
N LEU A 324 2.29 15.26 1.48
CA LEU A 324 1.75 16.51 2.04
C LEU A 324 1.72 17.63 1.00
N ALA A 325 2.82 17.80 0.25
CA ALA A 325 2.91 18.78 -0.83
C ALA A 325 1.88 18.53 -1.95
N PHE A 326 1.46 17.28 -2.16
CA PHE A 326 0.42 16.96 -3.12
C PHE A 326 -0.96 17.37 -2.60
N ILE A 327 -1.26 17.03 -1.33
CA ILE A 327 -2.50 17.38 -0.64
C ILE A 327 -2.70 18.89 -0.70
N ASP A 328 -1.71 19.66 -0.23
CA ASP A 328 -1.78 21.13 -0.18
C ASP A 328 -2.09 21.75 -1.56
N ARG A 329 -1.47 21.22 -2.63
CA ARG A 329 -1.77 21.64 -4.01
C ARG A 329 -3.17 21.26 -4.51
N GLN A 330 -3.80 20.22 -3.95
CA GLN A 330 -5.14 19.79 -4.36
C GLN A 330 -6.25 20.48 -3.57
N ILE A 331 -5.99 20.91 -2.33
CA ILE A 331 -7.00 21.53 -1.45
C ILE A 331 -7.75 22.68 -2.15
N PRO A 332 -7.09 23.70 -2.74
CA PRO A 332 -7.80 24.80 -3.40
C PRO A 332 -8.68 24.32 -4.54
N ARG A 333 -8.18 23.40 -5.37
CA ARG A 333 -8.93 22.87 -6.54
C ARG A 333 -10.15 22.06 -6.13
N VAL A 334 -10.04 21.29 -5.06
CA VAL A 334 -11.16 20.52 -4.50
C VAL A 334 -12.19 21.47 -3.91
N ASN A 335 -11.74 22.48 -3.16
CA ASN A 335 -12.62 23.49 -2.58
C ASN A 335 -13.38 24.29 -3.65
N ASP A 336 -12.71 24.70 -4.72
CA ASP A 336 -13.34 25.42 -5.84
C ASP A 336 -14.43 24.57 -6.50
N ARG A 337 -14.10 23.32 -6.85
CA ARG A 337 -15.08 22.37 -7.44
C ARG A 337 -16.25 22.08 -6.50
N TRP A 338 -15.96 21.82 -5.23
CA TRP A 338 -16.98 21.57 -4.22
C TRP A 338 -17.88 22.79 -4.00
N SER A 339 -17.35 24.01 -4.06
CA SER A 339 -18.15 25.23 -3.91
C SER A 339 -19.21 25.37 -4.99
N VAL A 340 -18.85 25.09 -6.26
CA VAL A 340 -19.77 25.11 -7.39
C VAL A 340 -20.84 24.02 -7.25
N ILE A 341 -20.42 22.79 -6.91
CA ILE A 341 -21.36 21.68 -6.68
C ILE A 341 -22.32 22.04 -5.55
N ARG A 342 -21.81 22.51 -4.41
CA ARG A 342 -22.60 22.88 -3.23
C ARG A 342 -23.67 23.93 -3.58
N SER A 343 -23.32 24.97 -4.33
CA SER A 343 -24.29 25.96 -4.80
C SER A 343 -25.38 25.32 -5.67
N LYS A 344 -25.00 24.45 -6.61
CA LYS A 344 -25.97 23.70 -7.43
C LYS A 344 -26.90 22.82 -6.58
N LEU A 345 -26.39 22.13 -5.56
CA LEU A 345 -27.23 21.32 -4.67
C LEU A 345 -28.24 22.17 -3.88
N HIS A 346 -27.82 23.36 -3.44
CA HIS A 346 -28.73 24.32 -2.80
C HIS A 346 -29.81 24.82 -3.76
N GLU A 347 -29.45 25.14 -5.02
CA GLU A 347 -30.41 25.55 -6.05
C GLU A 347 -31.43 24.46 -6.38
N LEU A 348 -31.02 23.18 -6.32
CA LEU A 348 -31.91 22.02 -6.48
C LEU A 348 -32.81 21.75 -5.26
N GLY A 349 -32.68 22.53 -4.18
CA GLY A 349 -33.51 22.40 -2.99
C GLY A 349 -33.22 21.15 -2.14
N ILE A 350 -32.02 20.58 -2.25
CA ILE A 350 -31.60 19.39 -1.48
C ILE A 350 -31.43 19.74 0.00
N ASP A 351 -31.81 18.84 0.91
CA ASP A 351 -31.63 19.00 2.36
C ASP A 351 -30.19 19.45 2.71
N PRO A 352 -30.02 20.59 3.42
CA PRO A 352 -28.71 21.07 3.87
C PRO A 352 -27.86 20.02 4.59
N LEU A 353 -28.49 19.11 5.35
CA LEU A 353 -27.78 18.03 6.04
C LEU A 353 -27.17 17.04 5.04
N LEU A 354 -27.89 16.69 3.98
CA LEU A 354 -27.37 15.80 2.94
C LEU A 354 -26.24 16.47 2.15
N ILE A 355 -26.34 17.78 1.90
CA ILE A 355 -25.26 18.57 1.28
C ILE A 355 -24.00 18.55 2.15
N GLU A 356 -24.14 18.77 3.46
CA GLU A 356 -23.02 18.68 4.41
C GLU A 356 -22.37 17.29 4.40
N ILE A 357 -23.18 16.24 4.50
CA ILE A 357 -22.73 14.84 4.49
C ILE A 357 -21.98 14.53 3.19
N THR A 358 -22.49 14.98 2.05
CA THR A 358 -21.87 14.80 0.72
C THR A 358 -20.52 15.51 0.62
N GLY A 359 -20.33 16.61 1.35
CA GLY A 359 -19.10 17.40 1.37
C GLY A 359 -18.01 16.90 2.30
N LEU A 360 -18.31 15.93 3.19
CA LEU A 360 -17.35 15.38 4.14
C LEU A 360 -16.02 14.95 3.50
N PRO A 361 -15.99 14.22 2.37
CA PRO A 361 -14.75 13.77 1.76
C PRO A 361 -13.83 14.92 1.30
N ALA A 362 -14.42 16.06 0.90
CA ALA A 362 -13.65 17.28 0.58
C ALA A 362 -13.09 17.92 1.85
N SER A 363 -13.86 17.95 2.95
CA SER A 363 -13.41 18.48 4.24
C SER A 363 -12.31 17.62 4.89
N GLU A 364 -12.36 16.31 4.72
CA GLU A 364 -11.39 15.35 5.28
C GLU A 364 -10.01 15.50 4.63
N LEU A 365 -9.96 15.87 3.34
CA LEU A 365 -8.70 16.22 2.67
C LEU A 365 -8.02 17.43 3.36
N ASN A 366 -8.81 18.37 3.90
CA ASN A 366 -8.31 19.58 4.56
C ASN A 366 -7.92 19.35 6.03
N ALA A 367 -8.43 18.30 6.67
CA ALA A 367 -8.28 18.07 8.11
C ALA A 367 -6.85 17.68 8.53
N GLY A 368 -6.01 17.21 7.61
CA GLY A 368 -4.60 16.88 7.84
C GLY A 368 -4.34 15.59 8.66
N SER A 369 -5.37 14.98 9.27
CA SER A 369 -5.25 13.71 9.99
C SER A 369 -6.57 12.92 10.00
N PRO A 370 -6.56 11.60 9.72
CA PRO A 370 -5.42 10.82 9.22
C PRO A 370 -4.98 11.29 7.83
N VAL A 371 -3.70 11.09 7.48
CA VAL A 371 -3.19 11.49 6.15
C VAL A 371 -3.92 10.70 5.06
N PRO A 372 -4.60 11.37 4.12
CA PRO A 372 -5.35 10.71 3.05
C PRO A 372 -4.47 9.82 2.17
N THR A 373 -5.04 8.74 1.65
CA THR A 373 -4.41 7.80 0.73
C THR A 373 -4.82 8.05 -0.72
N TRP A 374 -4.13 7.41 -1.66
CA TRP A 374 -4.53 7.44 -3.07
C TRP A 374 -5.94 6.90 -3.31
N HIS A 375 -6.38 5.92 -2.51
CA HIS A 375 -7.75 5.40 -2.52
C HIS A 375 -8.75 6.51 -2.25
N ASP A 376 -8.55 7.24 -1.15
CA ASP A 376 -9.46 8.30 -0.67
C ASP A 376 -9.54 9.43 -1.71
N TYR A 377 -8.41 9.85 -2.24
CA TYR A 377 -8.37 10.90 -3.27
C TYR A 377 -8.97 10.46 -4.62
N LEU A 378 -8.76 9.21 -5.04
CA LEU A 378 -9.38 8.69 -6.27
C LEU A 378 -10.90 8.58 -6.12
N TRP A 379 -11.37 8.16 -4.95
CA TRP A 379 -12.80 8.11 -4.64
C TRP A 379 -13.40 9.53 -4.63
N LEU A 380 -12.78 10.50 -3.93
CA LEU A 380 -13.20 11.90 -3.94
C LEU A 380 -13.23 12.49 -5.35
N LYS A 381 -12.22 12.22 -6.18
CA LYS A 381 -12.20 12.68 -7.57
C LYS A 381 -13.39 12.14 -8.35
N ARG A 382 -13.77 10.88 -8.12
CA ARG A 382 -14.93 10.25 -8.75
C ARG A 382 -16.25 10.85 -8.24
N LEU A 383 -16.35 11.11 -6.93
CA LEU A 383 -17.50 11.81 -6.34
C LEU A 383 -17.71 13.15 -7.04
N LEU A 384 -16.70 14.02 -7.06
CA LEU A 384 -16.81 15.34 -7.67
C LEU A 384 -17.19 15.24 -9.16
N ALA A 385 -16.61 14.29 -9.91
CA ALA A 385 -16.94 14.10 -11.32
C ALA A 385 -18.41 13.69 -11.53
N VAL A 386 -18.94 12.78 -10.71
CA VAL A 386 -20.35 12.34 -10.79
C VAL A 386 -21.33 13.45 -10.41
N LEU A 387 -20.94 14.33 -9.48
CA LEU A 387 -21.78 15.46 -9.06
C LEU A 387 -21.72 16.65 -10.03
N GLU A 388 -20.63 16.77 -10.80
CA GLU A 388 -20.49 17.78 -11.85
C GLU A 388 -21.27 17.45 -13.12
N GLU A 389 -21.75 16.21 -13.27
CA GLU A 389 -22.55 15.82 -14.43
C GLU A 389 -23.77 16.74 -14.60
N PRO A 390 -24.07 17.16 -15.83
CA PRO A 390 -25.18 18.09 -16.09
C PRO A 390 -26.53 17.41 -15.92
N ASP A 391 -26.65 16.15 -16.32
CA ASP A 391 -27.85 15.34 -16.20
C ASP A 391 -27.97 14.77 -14.79
N TRP A 392 -28.97 15.21 -14.05
CA TRP A 392 -29.24 14.80 -12.67
C TRP A 392 -30.38 13.79 -12.57
N ASP A 393 -31.09 13.53 -13.67
CA ASP A 393 -32.23 12.61 -13.67
C ASP A 393 -31.73 11.16 -13.62
N VAL A 394 -32.08 10.45 -12.55
CA VAL A 394 -31.76 9.03 -12.42
C VAL A 394 -33.06 8.24 -12.58
N PRO A 395 -33.15 7.33 -13.57
CA PRO A 395 -34.37 6.57 -13.80
C PRO A 395 -34.88 5.87 -12.54
N GLY A 396 -36.11 6.18 -12.14
CA GLY A 396 -36.76 5.62 -10.95
C GLY A 396 -36.73 6.51 -9.71
N CYS A 397 -35.93 7.58 -9.70
CA CYS A 397 -35.94 8.61 -8.67
C CYS A 397 -37.04 9.65 -8.94
N GLY A 398 -37.79 10.05 -7.91
CA GLY A 398 -38.88 11.02 -8.00
C GLY A 398 -38.49 12.46 -7.64
N THR A 399 -37.30 12.67 -7.07
CA THR A 399 -36.80 13.98 -6.65
C THR A 399 -35.30 14.13 -6.92
N ALA A 400 -34.81 15.37 -6.93
CA ALA A 400 -33.38 15.66 -7.01
C ALA A 400 -32.59 15.09 -5.82
N GLU A 401 -33.22 15.04 -4.64
CA GLU A 401 -32.65 14.45 -3.43
C GLU A 401 -32.48 12.94 -3.55
N GLU A 402 -33.50 12.23 -4.05
CA GLU A 402 -33.42 10.80 -4.33
C GLU A 402 -32.36 10.49 -5.39
N SER A 403 -32.22 11.37 -6.39
CA SER A 403 -31.20 11.25 -7.44
C SER A 403 -29.79 11.41 -6.86
N LEU A 404 -29.59 12.32 -5.91
CA LEU A 404 -28.32 12.44 -5.18
C LEU A 404 -28.02 11.17 -4.37
N ILE A 405 -28.99 10.66 -3.62
CA ILE A 405 -28.85 9.44 -2.82
C ILE A 405 -28.48 8.26 -3.71
N SER A 406 -29.16 8.08 -4.84
CA SER A 406 -28.85 7.05 -5.83
C SER A 406 -27.40 7.14 -6.32
N ARG A 407 -26.93 8.35 -6.69
CA ARG A 407 -25.53 8.57 -7.10
C ARG A 407 -24.54 8.23 -5.99
N LEU A 408 -24.83 8.59 -4.74
CA LEU A 408 -23.97 8.26 -3.59
C LEU A 408 -23.95 6.75 -3.29
N ILE A 409 -25.08 6.06 -3.47
CA ILE A 409 -25.15 4.59 -3.37
C ILE A 409 -24.30 3.93 -4.47
N ARG A 410 -24.41 4.42 -5.72
CA ARG A 410 -23.58 3.94 -6.85
C ARG A 410 -22.09 4.16 -6.66
N LEU A 411 -21.71 5.15 -5.84
CA LEU A 411 -20.32 5.40 -5.47
C LEU A 411 -19.86 4.57 -4.26
N ASP A 412 -20.74 3.74 -3.68
CA ASP A 412 -20.51 3.02 -2.42
C ASP A 412 -20.07 3.97 -1.30
N PHE A 413 -20.81 5.09 -1.14
CA PHE A 413 -20.60 6.06 -0.07
C PHE A 413 -21.11 5.51 1.27
N ASN A 414 -20.42 4.50 1.79
CA ASN A 414 -20.76 3.76 3.01
C ASN A 414 -20.42 4.50 4.31
N GLN A 415 -20.61 5.83 4.32
CA GLN A 415 -20.38 6.70 5.47
C GLN A 415 -21.57 6.62 6.46
N GLN A 416 -21.29 6.58 7.76
CA GLN A 416 -22.31 6.31 8.79
C GLN A 416 -23.43 7.38 8.88
N ARG A 417 -23.11 8.66 8.73
CA ARG A 417 -24.10 9.75 8.71
C ARG A 417 -24.99 9.66 7.46
N PHE A 418 -24.44 9.30 6.31
CA PHE A 418 -25.22 9.05 5.10
C PHE A 418 -26.19 7.87 5.27
N GLN A 419 -25.75 6.77 5.87
CA GLN A 419 -26.62 5.64 6.19
C GLN A 419 -27.78 6.06 7.10
N ALA A 420 -27.47 6.79 8.19
CA ALA A 420 -28.49 7.29 9.13
C ALA A 420 -29.49 8.24 8.46
N TYR A 421 -29.03 9.05 7.51
CA TYR A 421 -29.88 9.89 6.68
C TYR A 421 -30.86 9.05 5.84
N CYS A 422 -30.34 8.03 5.14
CA CYS A 422 -31.16 7.11 4.34
C CYS A 422 -32.20 6.38 5.19
N TYR A 423 -31.83 5.88 6.38
CA TYR A 423 -32.78 5.21 7.29
C TYR A 423 -33.93 6.13 7.68
N ARG A 424 -33.64 7.40 7.99
CA ARG A 424 -34.67 8.39 8.34
C ARG A 424 -35.63 8.64 7.18
N MET A 425 -35.09 8.85 5.98
CA MET A 425 -35.88 9.06 4.76
C MET A 425 -36.76 7.84 4.45
N LEU A 426 -36.19 6.63 4.46
CA LEU A 426 -36.92 5.39 4.20
C LEU A 426 -38.04 5.17 5.21
N LYS A 427 -37.76 5.41 6.49
CA LYS A 427 -38.75 5.30 7.55
C LYS A 427 -39.90 6.30 7.37
N GLN A 428 -39.59 7.55 7.01
CA GLN A 428 -40.59 8.57 6.73
C GLN A 428 -41.47 8.18 5.54
N LYS A 429 -40.89 7.70 4.44
CA LYS A 429 -41.63 7.22 3.27
C LYS A 429 -42.56 6.06 3.61
N MET A 430 -42.05 5.06 4.34
CA MET A 430 -42.84 3.94 4.81
C MET A 430 -44.01 4.42 5.69
N GLN A 431 -43.76 5.30 6.66
CA GLN A 431 -44.79 5.80 7.57
C GLN A 431 -45.91 6.60 6.88
N GLN A 432 -45.63 7.18 5.71
CA GLN A 432 -46.65 7.85 4.88
C GLN A 432 -47.58 6.87 4.16
N ARG A 433 -47.28 5.57 4.14
CA ARG A 433 -48.13 4.55 3.50
C ARG A 433 -49.17 4.00 4.48
N PRO A 434 -50.46 3.90 4.06
CA PRO A 434 -51.50 3.38 4.92
C PRO A 434 -51.45 1.85 4.97
N GLY A 435 -51.51 1.30 6.18
CA GLY A 435 -51.69 -0.14 6.35
C GLY A 435 -50.44 -0.99 6.12
N LYS A 436 -50.53 -2.28 6.46
CA LYS A 436 -49.43 -3.25 6.45
C LYS A 436 -48.93 -3.51 5.03
N THR A 437 -49.85 -3.74 4.09
CA THR A 437 -49.49 -4.14 2.71
C THR A 437 -48.75 -3.01 1.99
N ALA A 438 -49.28 -1.78 2.03
CA ALA A 438 -48.65 -0.65 1.32
C ALA A 438 -47.28 -0.26 1.93
N LYS A 439 -47.09 -0.43 3.25
CA LYS A 439 -45.78 -0.24 3.90
C LYS A 439 -44.76 -1.26 3.40
N LEU A 440 -45.14 -2.54 3.31
CA LEU A 440 -44.27 -3.60 2.80
C LEU A 440 -43.92 -3.41 1.32
N GLU A 441 -44.90 -3.01 0.49
CA GLU A 441 -44.67 -2.69 -0.92
C GLU A 441 -43.67 -1.54 -1.11
N GLU A 442 -43.79 -0.47 -0.32
CA GLU A 442 -42.85 0.66 -0.38
C GLU A 442 -41.44 0.25 0.04
N LEU A 443 -41.30 -0.56 1.10
CA LEU A 443 -40.00 -1.09 1.52
C LEU A 443 -39.39 -2.00 0.46
N HIS A 444 -40.18 -2.88 -0.16
CA HIS A 444 -39.74 -3.73 -1.27
C HIS A 444 -39.30 -2.91 -2.49
N ARG A 445 -40.05 -1.86 -2.84
CA ARG A 445 -39.69 -0.93 -3.91
C ARG A 445 -38.36 -0.24 -3.62
N CYS A 446 -38.20 0.31 -2.41
CA CYS A 446 -36.96 0.96 -1.99
C CYS A 446 -35.77 -0.01 -2.03
N LYS A 447 -35.95 -1.24 -1.54
CA LYS A 447 -34.92 -2.29 -1.61
C LYS A 447 -34.50 -2.57 -3.06
N THR A 448 -35.48 -2.64 -3.96
CA THR A 448 -35.23 -2.87 -5.40
C THR A 448 -34.39 -1.75 -6.00
N LEU A 449 -34.72 -0.49 -5.72
CA LEU A 449 -33.94 0.68 -6.18
C LEU A 449 -32.50 0.64 -5.64
N VAL A 450 -32.33 0.38 -4.34
CA VAL A 450 -31.00 0.26 -3.71
C VAL A 450 -30.17 -0.86 -4.36
N MET A 451 -30.80 -2.00 -4.68
CA MET A 451 -30.13 -3.10 -5.37
C MET A 451 -29.80 -2.79 -6.84
N GLN A 452 -30.62 -1.99 -7.52
CA GLN A 452 -30.34 -1.54 -8.90
C GLN A 452 -29.13 -0.60 -8.95
N ASP A 453 -28.95 0.21 -7.90
CA ASP A 453 -27.81 1.11 -7.76
C ASP A 453 -26.54 0.42 -7.23
N ALA A 454 -26.58 -0.90 -7.03
CA ALA A 454 -25.43 -1.68 -6.62
C ALA A 454 -24.33 -1.63 -7.69
N ALA A 455 -23.32 -0.80 -7.44
CA ALA A 455 -22.15 -0.75 -8.30
C ALA A 455 -21.19 -1.90 -7.99
N MET A 456 -20.65 -2.53 -9.04
CA MET A 456 -19.43 -3.35 -8.94
C MET A 456 -18.16 -2.49 -8.79
N SER A 457 -18.23 -1.42 -8.00
CA SER A 457 -17.12 -0.48 -7.84
C SER A 457 -16.04 -1.08 -6.95
N ALA A 458 -14.81 -1.19 -7.47
CA ALA A 458 -13.63 -1.55 -6.67
C ALA A 458 -13.14 -0.40 -5.76
N LEU A 459 -13.83 0.75 -5.76
CA LEU A 459 -13.51 1.95 -4.97
C LEU A 459 -14.75 2.31 -4.15
N ARG A 460 -14.67 2.14 -2.83
CA ARG A 460 -15.68 2.53 -1.84
C ARG A 460 -15.14 3.62 -0.92
N TYR A 461 -16.00 4.35 -0.24
CA TYR A 461 -15.54 5.43 0.64
C TYR A 461 -14.74 4.91 1.84
N ASP A 462 -15.37 4.13 2.71
CA ASP A 462 -14.69 3.41 3.79
C ASP A 462 -14.42 1.97 3.36
N ARG A 463 -13.13 1.66 3.14
CA ARG A 463 -12.68 0.33 2.70
C ARG A 463 -12.88 -0.78 3.74
N HIS A 464 -13.00 -0.44 5.01
CA HIS A 464 -13.11 -1.39 6.12
C HIS A 464 -14.56 -1.65 6.51
N ALA A 465 -15.48 -0.75 6.16
CA ALA A 465 -16.90 -0.94 6.36
C ALA A 465 -17.56 -1.80 5.25
N GLU A 466 -18.71 -2.39 5.60
CA GLU A 466 -19.55 -3.08 4.62
C GLU A 466 -20.05 -2.11 3.52
N PRO A 467 -20.38 -2.61 2.32
CA PRO A 467 -20.97 -1.79 1.26
C PRO A 467 -22.29 -1.16 1.71
N VAL A 468 -22.55 0.07 1.26
CA VAL A 468 -23.75 0.82 1.65
C VAL A 468 -25.03 0.09 1.25
N VAL A 469 -25.04 -0.54 0.07
CA VAL A 469 -26.16 -1.35 -0.42
C VAL A 469 -26.49 -2.49 0.55
N LYS A 470 -25.47 -3.20 1.05
CA LYS A 470 -25.68 -4.31 1.98
C LYS A 470 -26.28 -3.81 3.30
N GLN A 471 -25.74 -2.72 3.83
CA GLN A 471 -26.23 -2.11 5.07
C GLN A 471 -27.69 -1.65 4.94
N LEU A 472 -28.01 -0.94 3.86
CA LEU A 472 -29.38 -0.47 3.57
C LEU A 472 -30.34 -1.65 3.38
N CYS A 473 -29.97 -2.67 2.59
CA CYS A 473 -30.81 -3.85 2.38
C CYS A 473 -31.06 -4.61 3.69
N ASN A 474 -30.04 -4.81 4.53
CA ASN A 474 -30.20 -5.47 5.82
C ASN A 474 -31.14 -4.69 6.74
N TRP A 475 -31.02 -3.36 6.76
CA TRP A 475 -31.92 -2.52 7.53
C TRP A 475 -33.35 -2.59 7.01
N ILE A 476 -33.56 -2.54 5.68
CA ILE A 476 -34.88 -2.67 5.07
C ILE A 476 -35.50 -4.04 5.41
N ASP A 477 -34.73 -5.13 5.36
CA ASP A 477 -35.22 -6.47 5.70
C ASP A 477 -35.64 -6.58 7.17
N ALA A 478 -34.87 -5.96 8.07
CA ALA A 478 -35.23 -5.87 9.49
C ALA A 478 -36.52 -5.05 9.68
N GLU A 479 -36.65 -3.91 9.00
CA GLU A 479 -37.85 -3.07 9.10
C GLU A 479 -39.08 -3.77 8.50
N MET A 480 -38.93 -4.50 7.40
CA MET A 480 -40.01 -5.32 6.83
C MET A 480 -40.46 -6.41 7.79
N THR A 481 -39.52 -7.03 8.53
CA THR A 481 -39.85 -8.02 9.56
C THR A 481 -40.63 -7.37 10.69
N LEU A 482 -40.20 -6.19 11.16
CA LEU A 482 -40.90 -5.42 12.17
C LEU A 482 -42.33 -5.05 11.73
N VAL A 483 -42.51 -4.57 10.50
CA VAL A 483 -43.83 -4.27 9.93
C VAL A 483 -44.71 -5.53 9.89
N LYS A 484 -44.15 -6.69 9.55
CA LYS A 484 -44.88 -7.96 9.55
C LYS A 484 -45.38 -8.37 10.94
N GLU A 485 -44.58 -8.12 11.97
CA GLU A 485 -44.85 -8.52 13.36
C GLU A 485 -45.74 -7.53 14.12
N VAL A 486 -45.60 -6.22 13.86
CA VAL A 486 -46.21 -5.15 14.66
C VAL A 486 -47.47 -4.57 14.02
N GLU A 487 -47.54 -4.48 12.69
CA GLU A 487 -48.73 -3.92 12.03
C GLU A 487 -49.86 -4.97 11.99
N PRO A 488 -51.11 -4.56 12.27
CA PRO A 488 -52.27 -5.46 12.26
C PRO A 488 -52.46 -6.11 10.88
N GLU A 489 -52.85 -7.40 10.86
CA GLU A 489 -53.17 -8.12 9.62
C GLU A 489 -54.31 -7.44 8.85
N GLU A 490 -54.19 -7.38 7.52
CA GLU A 490 -55.24 -6.88 6.62
C GLU A 490 -55.99 -8.04 5.99
N GLY A 491 -57.33 -8.00 6.00
CA GLY A 491 -58.19 -9.02 5.41
C GLY A 491 -59.06 -9.79 6.42
N PRO A 492 -59.69 -10.90 6.00
CA PRO A 492 -60.77 -11.59 6.73
C PRO A 492 -60.39 -12.16 8.11
N ASP A 493 -59.09 -12.31 8.39
CA ASP A 493 -58.56 -12.70 9.70
C ASP A 493 -58.20 -11.50 10.61
N SER A 494 -58.40 -10.26 10.14
CA SER A 494 -58.33 -9.08 10.99
C SER A 494 -59.55 -9.02 11.92
N LYS A 495 -59.32 -8.86 13.23
CA LYS A 495 -60.40 -8.78 14.22
C LYS A 495 -61.28 -7.52 14.12
N ALA A 496 -61.14 -6.68 13.11
CA ALA A 496 -62.00 -5.53 12.93
C ALA A 496 -62.13 -5.11 11.45
N ASN A 497 -63.23 -5.50 10.81
CA ASN A 497 -63.75 -4.78 9.66
C ASN A 497 -64.48 -3.51 10.17
N PRO A 498 -63.96 -2.29 9.95
CA PRO A 498 -64.59 -1.05 10.44
C PRO A 498 -65.90 -0.70 9.71
N HIS A 499 -66.21 -1.38 8.60
CA HIS A 499 -67.39 -1.14 7.76
C HIS A 499 -68.38 -2.32 7.79
N LYS A 500 -68.47 -3.04 8.92
CA LYS A 500 -69.48 -4.10 9.09
C LYS A 500 -70.90 -3.56 8.87
N PHE A 501 -71.72 -4.36 8.20
CA PHE A 501 -73.17 -4.17 8.18
C PHE A 501 -73.74 -4.44 9.57
N ASN A 502 -74.35 -3.41 10.17
CA ASN A 502 -75.01 -3.51 11.47
C ASN A 502 -76.47 -3.93 11.30
N TYR A 503 -76.75 -5.23 11.46
CA TYR A 503 -78.09 -5.77 11.35
C TYR A 503 -78.89 -5.56 12.64
N LYS A 504 -80.17 -5.20 12.50
CA LYS A 504 -81.14 -5.13 13.61
C LYS A 504 -81.68 -6.50 14.04
N ILE A 505 -81.45 -7.53 13.24
CA ILE A 505 -81.82 -8.92 13.51
C ILE A 505 -80.69 -9.65 14.25
N ASN A 506 -81.02 -10.74 14.93
CA ASN A 506 -80.03 -11.53 15.67
C ASN A 506 -79.08 -12.30 14.74
N ALA A 507 -77.97 -12.80 15.30
CA ALA A 507 -76.94 -13.53 14.55
C ALA A 507 -77.45 -14.75 13.76
N ALA A 508 -78.52 -15.42 14.22
CA ALA A 508 -79.11 -16.56 13.49
C ALA A 508 -79.97 -16.08 12.31
N GLY A 509 -80.69 -14.97 12.47
CA GLY A 509 -81.44 -14.34 11.41
C GLY A 509 -80.53 -13.87 10.27
N ILE A 510 -79.35 -13.32 10.57
CA ILE A 510 -78.34 -12.93 9.56
C ILE A 510 -77.89 -14.17 8.76
N ALA A 511 -77.61 -15.28 9.45
CA ALA A 511 -77.20 -16.53 8.81
C ALA A 511 -78.26 -17.01 7.80
N VAL A 512 -79.53 -17.05 8.22
CA VAL A 512 -80.66 -17.46 7.39
C VAL A 512 -80.88 -16.48 6.23
N TRP A 513 -80.81 -15.18 6.49
CA TRP A 513 -80.97 -14.13 5.48
C TRP A 513 -79.96 -14.25 4.33
N HIS A 514 -78.68 -14.38 4.65
CA HIS A 514 -77.63 -14.55 3.63
C HIS A 514 -77.70 -15.91 2.96
N LYS A 515 -78.09 -16.96 3.69
CA LYS A 515 -78.32 -18.27 3.08
C LYS A 515 -79.47 -18.25 2.09
N LEU A 516 -80.60 -17.63 2.42
CA LEU A 516 -81.74 -17.54 1.51
C LEU A 516 -81.36 -16.81 0.22
N GLN A 517 -80.62 -15.71 0.32
CA GLN A 517 -80.09 -15.02 -0.85
C GLN A 517 -79.19 -15.94 -1.70
N ASN A 518 -78.35 -16.76 -1.06
CA ASN A 518 -77.50 -17.72 -1.77
C ASN A 518 -78.29 -18.86 -2.41
N ASP A 519 -79.24 -19.45 -1.69
CA ASP A 519 -80.08 -20.56 -2.15
C ASP A 519 -81.02 -20.14 -3.29
N HIS A 520 -81.42 -18.86 -3.33
CA HIS A 520 -82.26 -18.27 -4.37
C HIS A 520 -81.48 -17.52 -5.45
N GLY A 521 -80.15 -17.65 -5.48
CA GLY A 521 -79.30 -17.16 -6.58
C GLY A 521 -79.03 -15.65 -6.59
N LEU A 522 -79.35 -14.94 -5.51
CA LEU A 522 -78.90 -13.55 -5.32
C LEU A 522 -77.40 -13.49 -4.97
N LEU A 523 -76.89 -14.54 -4.30
CA LEU A 523 -75.46 -14.76 -4.05
C LEU A 523 -75.04 -16.12 -4.67
N ASP A 524 -73.77 -16.25 -5.06
CA ASP A 524 -73.18 -17.49 -5.60
C ASP A 524 -71.89 -17.83 -4.85
N GLU A 525 -72.07 -18.24 -3.59
CA GLU A 525 -70.99 -18.54 -2.66
C GLU A 525 -71.04 -20.00 -2.21
N LYS A 526 -69.87 -20.61 -2.04
CA LYS A 526 -69.78 -21.89 -1.32
C LYS A 526 -70.18 -21.66 0.13
N VAL A 527 -70.88 -22.63 0.72
CA VAL A 527 -71.41 -22.53 2.10
C VAL A 527 -70.33 -22.17 3.11
N ASP A 528 -69.13 -22.72 2.96
CA ASP A 528 -67.99 -22.43 3.84
C ASP A 528 -67.52 -20.98 3.70
N ASP A 529 -67.31 -20.52 2.46
CA ASP A 529 -66.88 -19.15 2.16
C ASP A 529 -67.95 -18.12 2.58
N LEU A 530 -69.23 -18.45 2.39
CA LEU A 530 -70.36 -17.63 2.84
C LEU A 530 -70.33 -17.41 4.35
N SER A 531 -70.08 -18.46 5.13
CA SER A 531 -70.04 -18.35 6.60
C SER A 531 -68.90 -17.46 7.09
N VAL A 532 -67.74 -17.50 6.42
CA VAL A 532 -66.59 -16.64 6.69
C VAL A 532 -66.91 -15.19 6.31
N LYS A 533 -67.50 -14.97 5.12
CA LYS A 533 -67.92 -13.64 4.65
C LYS A 533 -68.94 -12.99 5.59
N ILE A 534 -69.91 -13.74 6.10
CA ILE A 534 -70.87 -13.23 7.08
C ILE A 534 -70.16 -12.84 8.39
N ALA A 535 -69.27 -13.71 8.89
CA ALA A 535 -68.55 -13.47 10.14
C ALA A 535 -67.67 -12.21 10.08
N TYR A 536 -67.03 -11.95 8.94
CA TYR A 536 -66.17 -10.80 8.73
C TYR A 536 -66.95 -9.50 8.49
N ASN A 537 -68.06 -9.55 7.73
CA ASN A 537 -68.74 -8.35 7.23
C ASN A 537 -70.00 -7.95 8.00
N CYS A 538 -70.49 -8.76 8.94
CA CYS A 538 -71.76 -8.49 9.62
C CYS A 538 -71.59 -8.41 11.14
N SER A 539 -72.45 -7.62 11.78
CA SER A 539 -72.68 -7.58 13.23
C SER A 539 -74.17 -7.65 13.51
N SER A 540 -74.56 -8.18 14.68
CA SER A 540 -75.96 -8.24 15.12
C SER A 540 -76.22 -7.39 16.35
N MET A 541 -77.49 -7.10 16.64
CA MET A 541 -77.91 -6.45 17.88
C MET A 541 -77.40 -7.26 19.09
N GLY A 542 -76.49 -6.67 19.88
CA GLY A 542 -75.88 -7.30 21.06
C GLY A 542 -74.71 -8.26 20.80
N GLN A 543 -74.31 -8.51 19.54
CA GLN A 543 -73.17 -9.35 19.19
C GLN A 543 -72.35 -8.72 18.05
N PRO A 544 -71.31 -7.91 18.36
CA PRO A 544 -70.50 -7.21 17.37
C PRO A 544 -69.59 -8.15 16.55
N ASP A 545 -69.22 -9.29 17.14
CA ASP A 545 -68.35 -10.29 16.52
C ASP A 545 -69.09 -11.63 16.35
N LEU A 546 -69.20 -12.03 15.10
CA LEU A 546 -69.79 -13.29 14.70
C LEU A 546 -68.68 -14.29 14.39
N SER A 547 -68.91 -15.59 14.63
CA SER A 547 -67.95 -16.64 14.26
C SER A 547 -68.45 -17.44 13.07
N ALA A 548 -67.58 -17.71 12.11
CA ALA A 548 -67.92 -18.48 10.91
C ALA A 548 -68.49 -19.87 11.23
N PRO A 549 -67.92 -20.65 12.17
CA PRO A 549 -68.51 -21.94 12.55
C PRO A 549 -69.92 -21.82 13.14
N SER A 550 -70.20 -20.76 13.91
CA SER A 550 -71.53 -20.52 14.46
C SER A 550 -72.53 -20.07 13.39
N GLN A 551 -72.10 -19.26 12.42
CA GLN A 551 -72.94 -18.85 11.30
C GLN A 551 -73.31 -20.07 10.44
N ARG A 552 -72.32 -20.91 10.14
CA ARG A 552 -72.52 -22.15 9.38
C ARG A 552 -73.53 -23.09 10.03
N SER A 553 -73.50 -23.26 11.35
CA SER A 553 -74.46 -24.13 12.04
C SER A 553 -75.88 -23.55 12.08
N LYS A 554 -76.02 -22.22 12.02
CA LYS A 554 -77.31 -21.51 12.08
C LYS A 554 -78.04 -21.43 10.74
N PHE A 555 -77.37 -21.71 9.63
CA PHE A 555 -77.95 -21.76 8.29
C PHE A 555 -79.23 -22.59 8.17
N TYR A 556 -79.32 -23.68 8.92
CA TYR A 556 -80.44 -24.63 8.83
C TYR A 556 -81.37 -24.56 10.04
N THR A 557 -81.40 -23.43 10.75
CA THR A 557 -82.28 -23.27 11.91
C THR A 557 -83.76 -23.31 11.49
N THR A 558 -84.57 -24.00 12.30
CA THR A 558 -86.03 -24.07 12.16
C THR A 558 -86.75 -23.32 13.28
N ASP A 559 -86.02 -22.52 14.08
CA ASP A 559 -86.60 -21.77 15.18
C ASP A 559 -87.52 -20.66 14.65
N GLU A 560 -88.82 -20.81 14.89
CA GLU A 560 -89.85 -19.86 14.48
C GLU A 560 -89.57 -18.44 15.01
N LYS A 561 -88.92 -18.32 16.18
CA LYS A 561 -88.55 -17.01 16.77
C LYS A 561 -87.48 -16.28 15.96
N VAL A 562 -86.68 -17.01 15.18
CA VAL A 562 -85.67 -16.44 14.27
C VAL A 562 -86.27 -16.14 12.90
N ILE A 563 -87.15 -17.02 12.41
CA ILE A 563 -87.71 -16.94 11.05
C ILE A 563 -88.83 -15.89 10.96
N ARG A 564 -89.74 -15.84 11.93
CA ARG A 564 -90.93 -14.98 11.89
C ARG A 564 -90.62 -13.48 11.72
N PRO A 565 -89.59 -12.91 12.37
CA PRO A 565 -89.19 -11.52 12.11
C PRO A 565 -88.68 -11.28 10.68
N LEU A 566 -88.03 -12.26 10.04
CA LEU A 566 -87.53 -12.13 8.67
C LEU A 566 -88.67 -12.10 7.66
N VAL A 567 -89.72 -12.90 7.88
CA VAL A 567 -90.91 -12.91 7.01
C VAL A 567 -91.54 -11.52 6.92
N GLY A 568 -91.73 -10.85 8.06
CA GLY A 568 -92.29 -9.49 8.07
C GLY A 568 -91.44 -8.49 7.28
N VAL A 569 -90.11 -8.53 7.44
CA VAL A 569 -89.19 -7.67 6.67
C VAL A 569 -89.25 -7.99 5.17
N MET A 570 -89.35 -9.26 4.79
CA MET A 570 -89.46 -9.67 3.39
C MET A 570 -90.79 -9.26 2.77
N GLU A 571 -91.90 -9.32 3.51
CA GLU A 571 -93.21 -8.87 3.07
C GLU A 571 -93.22 -7.36 2.81
N GLU A 572 -92.67 -6.57 3.74
CA GLU A 572 -92.51 -5.11 3.56
C GLU A 572 -91.65 -4.79 2.34
N MET A 573 -90.48 -5.41 2.20
CA MET A 573 -89.61 -5.22 1.03
C MET A 573 -90.29 -5.65 -0.28
N LEU A 574 -91.12 -6.69 -0.25
CA LEU A 574 -91.86 -7.16 -1.42
C LEU A 574 -92.99 -6.21 -1.80
N GLU A 575 -93.70 -5.63 -0.83
CA GLU A 575 -94.69 -4.57 -1.08
C GLU A 575 -94.02 -3.34 -1.71
N ASP A 576 -92.88 -2.90 -1.18
CA ASP A 576 -92.10 -1.80 -1.76
C ASP A 576 -91.67 -2.10 -3.19
N LEU A 577 -91.12 -3.29 -3.46
CA LEU A 577 -90.74 -3.70 -4.82
C LEU A 577 -91.92 -3.77 -5.77
N ARG A 578 -93.08 -4.27 -5.31
CA ARG A 578 -94.33 -4.27 -6.08
C ARG A 578 -94.88 -2.88 -6.34
N GLY A 579 -94.55 -1.90 -5.50
CA GLY A 579 -94.87 -0.49 -5.75
C GLY A 579 -93.92 0.19 -6.74
N LEU A 580 -92.72 -0.36 -6.96
CA LEU A 580 -91.71 0.15 -7.89
C LEU A 580 -91.86 -0.38 -9.33
N ILE A 581 -92.63 -1.46 -9.52
CA ILE A 581 -92.96 -2.09 -10.81
C ILE A 581 -94.42 -1.78 -11.12
#